data_AF-A0A810NYF8-F1
#
_entry.id   AF-A0A810NYF8-F1
#
_cell.length_a   1.000
_cell.length_b   1.000
_cell.length_c   1.000
_cell.angle_alpha   90.00
_cell.angle_beta   90.00
_cell.angle_gamma   90.00
#
_symmetry.space_group_name_H-M   'P 1'
#
loop_
_entity.id
_entity.type
_entity.pdbx_description
1 polymer ?
#
loop_
_entity_poly.entity_id
_entity_poly.type
_entity_poly.pdbx_seq_one_letter_code
_entity_poly.pdbx_strand_id
1 'polypeptide(L)'
;MTDPLRRRSAVLARQQAAARTIAQEAAFHQARVLLIVDAFSRDARGLRGLARLARLDFVIRFPNVLDRVDAEGVGWPTGCRTQRLEQLADEAALAHRRYGLWTDRYNLIVGGLVSRRLVTLVSGRVFEPLTTAEGHAASLELRNSSAWSLVANRAAYLSQAMNLSAERLDEIIRPALRETDQLPRELG
;
A
#
# COMPACT_ATOMS: atom_id res chain seq x y z
N MET A 1 35.92 -4.68 33.39
CA MET A 1 34.77 -4.07 34.09
C MET A 1 34.16 -3.02 33.15
N THR A 2 33.04 -3.30 32.48
CA THR A 2 32.46 -2.39 31.47
C THR A 2 31.68 -1.26 32.13
N ASP A 3 32.03 -0.03 31.78
CA ASP A 3 31.43 1.23 32.27
C ASP A 3 29.88 1.28 32.10
N PRO A 4 29.12 1.47 33.19
CA PRO A 4 27.66 1.59 33.19
C PRO A 4 27.11 2.73 32.30
N LEU A 5 27.84 3.85 32.17
CA LEU A 5 27.43 4.99 31.35
C LEU A 5 27.52 4.65 29.86
N ARG A 6 28.57 3.91 29.48
CA ARG A 6 28.76 3.38 28.12
C ARG A 6 27.69 2.36 27.72
N ARG A 7 27.17 1.58 28.68
CA ARG A 7 26.03 0.67 28.45
C ARG A 7 24.73 1.46 28.23
N ARG A 8 24.47 2.50 29.03
CA ARG A 8 23.28 3.37 28.86
C ARG A 8 23.27 4.12 27.53
N SER A 9 24.41 4.68 27.10
CA SER A 9 24.48 5.38 25.81
C SER A 9 24.25 4.44 24.61
N ALA A 10 24.78 3.21 24.65
CA ALA A 10 24.55 2.21 23.61
C ALA A 10 23.07 1.75 23.53
N VAL A 11 22.38 1.64 24.66
CA VAL A 11 20.94 1.30 24.68
C VAL A 11 20.10 2.43 24.08
N LEU A 12 20.36 3.68 24.47
CA LEU A 12 19.66 4.85 23.91
C LEU A 12 19.87 4.98 22.40
N ALA A 13 21.10 4.77 21.92
CA ALA A 13 21.40 4.80 20.49
C ALA A 13 20.63 3.72 19.71
N ARG A 14 20.51 2.50 20.26
CA ARG A 14 19.71 1.42 19.66
C ARG A 14 18.22 1.74 19.65
N GLN A 15 17.69 2.31 20.73
CA GLN A 15 16.29 2.74 20.80
C GLN A 15 15.97 3.82 19.77
N GLN A 16 16.86 4.81 19.61
CA GLN A 16 16.71 5.85 18.61
C GLN A 16 16.79 5.30 17.19
N ALA A 17 17.72 4.38 16.92
CA ALA A 17 17.82 3.70 15.63
C ALA A 17 16.53 2.93 15.31
N ALA A 18 16.03 2.13 16.26
CA ALA A 18 14.77 1.41 16.10
C ALA A 18 13.59 2.35 15.83
N ALA A 19 13.47 3.45 16.58
CA ALA A 19 12.41 4.43 16.38
C ALA A 19 12.45 5.06 14.99
N ARG A 20 13.65 5.36 14.46
CA ARG A 20 13.83 5.88 13.10
C ARG A 20 13.38 4.87 12.05
N THR A 21 13.77 3.61 12.19
CA THR A 21 13.35 2.54 11.28
C THR A 21 11.84 2.39 11.27
N ILE A 22 11.20 2.34 12.44
CA ILE A 22 9.75 2.24 12.58
C ILE A 22 9.05 3.43 11.92
N ALA A 23 9.55 4.65 12.15
CA ALA A 23 8.99 5.87 11.57
C ALA A 23 9.12 5.90 10.04
N GLN A 24 10.26 5.45 9.49
CA GLN A 24 10.49 5.35 8.05
C GLN A 24 9.56 4.31 7.41
N GLU A 25 9.40 3.13 8.03
CA GLU A 25 8.47 2.11 7.55
C GLU A 25 7.03 2.62 7.56
N ALA A 26 6.61 3.29 8.64
CA ALA A 26 5.30 3.91 8.73
C ALA A 26 5.09 4.97 7.65
N ALA A 27 6.08 5.85 7.43
CA ALA A 27 6.02 6.88 6.39
C ALA A 27 5.91 6.28 4.98
N PHE A 28 6.64 5.19 4.71
CA PHE A 28 6.55 4.48 3.43
C PHE A 28 5.14 3.93 3.18
N HIS A 29 4.54 3.27 4.17
CA HIS A 29 3.17 2.78 4.04
C HIS A 29 2.14 3.90 3.91
N GLN A 30 2.31 4.98 4.67
CA GLN A 30 1.44 6.16 4.62
C GLN A 30 1.51 6.86 3.27
N ALA A 31 2.70 7.01 2.67
CA ALA A 31 2.85 7.60 1.34
C ALA A 31 2.10 6.80 0.27
N ARG A 32 2.24 5.45 0.29
CA ARG A 32 1.48 4.61 -0.65
C ARG A 32 -0.02 4.72 -0.45
N VAL A 33 -0.49 4.61 0.80
CA VAL A 33 -1.92 4.70 1.11
C VAL A 33 -2.48 6.07 0.73
N LEU A 34 -1.73 7.14 0.95
CA LEU A 34 -2.12 8.48 0.54
C LEU A 34 -2.35 8.58 -0.98
N LEU A 35 -1.45 8.02 -1.79
CA LEU A 35 -1.60 7.99 -3.26
C LEU A 35 -2.85 7.22 -3.71
N ILE A 36 -3.18 6.11 -3.03
CA ILE A 36 -4.39 5.33 -3.31
C ILE A 36 -5.63 6.14 -2.91
N VAL A 37 -5.65 6.72 -1.72
CA VAL A 37 -6.77 7.56 -1.27
C VAL A 37 -6.97 8.74 -2.21
N ASP A 38 -5.91 9.42 -2.66
CA ASP A 38 -5.98 10.55 -3.60
C ASP A 38 -6.53 10.16 -4.98
N ALA A 39 -6.14 8.98 -5.49
CA ALA A 39 -6.63 8.46 -6.76
C ALA A 39 -8.14 8.17 -6.72
N PHE A 40 -8.66 7.70 -5.59
CA PHE A 40 -10.06 7.31 -5.41
C PHE A 40 -10.95 8.40 -4.78
N SER A 41 -10.38 9.42 -4.14
CA SER A 41 -11.13 10.58 -3.61
C SER A 41 -11.73 11.44 -4.71
N ARG A 42 -11.21 11.31 -5.93
CA ARG A 42 -11.67 12.00 -7.13
C ARG A 42 -12.68 11.18 -7.94
N ASP A 43 -12.88 9.90 -7.62
CA ASP A 43 -13.92 9.07 -8.22
C ASP A 43 -15.24 9.32 -7.46
N ALA A 44 -16.32 9.59 -8.19
CA ALA A 44 -17.67 9.75 -7.64
C ALA A 44 -18.14 8.54 -6.81
N ARG A 45 -17.53 7.37 -6.97
CA ARG A 45 -17.85 6.14 -6.22
C ARG A 45 -17.05 5.96 -4.94
N GLY A 46 -15.97 6.73 -4.76
CA GLY A 46 -15.10 6.71 -3.58
C GLY A 46 -14.39 5.38 -3.30
N LEU A 47 -13.72 5.28 -2.14
CA LEU A 47 -13.04 4.07 -1.66
C LEU A 47 -14.00 3.07 -1.02
N ARG A 48 -15.11 3.53 -0.42
CA ARG A 48 -16.08 2.69 0.31
C ARG A 48 -15.48 1.91 1.49
N GLY A 49 -14.47 2.49 2.14
CA GLY A 49 -13.94 2.04 3.42
C GLY A 49 -12.61 1.29 3.40
N LEU A 50 -12.10 1.03 4.60
CA LEU A 50 -10.74 0.49 4.82
C LEU A 50 -10.53 -0.90 4.24
N ALA A 51 -11.56 -1.74 4.19
CA ALA A 51 -11.43 -3.09 3.66
C ALA A 51 -11.18 -3.12 2.15
N ARG A 52 -11.76 -2.17 1.40
CA ARG A 52 -11.49 -2.02 -0.05
C ARG A 52 -10.13 -1.36 -0.28
N LEU A 53 -9.78 -0.35 0.52
CA LEU A 53 -8.44 0.25 0.52
C LEU A 53 -7.34 -0.80 0.72
N ALA A 54 -7.50 -1.70 1.70
CA ALA A 54 -6.52 -2.74 1.98
C ALA A 54 -6.31 -3.69 0.78
N ARG A 55 -7.40 -4.08 0.10
CA ARG A 55 -7.34 -4.89 -1.12
C ARG A 55 -6.68 -4.16 -2.28
N LEU A 56 -6.99 -2.88 -2.46
CA LEU A 56 -6.37 -2.06 -3.52
C LEU A 56 -4.86 -1.89 -3.29
N ASP A 57 -4.43 -1.61 -2.07
CA ASP A 57 -3.00 -1.58 -1.74
C ASP A 57 -2.33 -2.92 -1.98
N PHE A 58 -3.02 -4.03 -1.65
CA PHE A 58 -2.50 -5.37 -1.93
C PHE A 58 -2.28 -5.58 -3.43
N VAL A 59 -3.27 -5.24 -4.26
CA VAL A 59 -3.16 -5.32 -5.72
C VAL A 59 -1.99 -4.49 -6.23
N ILE A 60 -1.83 -3.24 -5.77
CA ILE A 60 -0.74 -2.35 -6.23
C ILE A 60 0.63 -2.84 -5.76
N ARG A 61 0.71 -3.38 -4.55
CA ARG A 61 1.96 -3.83 -3.93
C ARG A 61 2.52 -5.08 -4.60
N PHE A 62 1.65 -5.96 -5.10
CA PHE A 62 2.05 -7.26 -5.62
C PHE A 62 1.87 -7.33 -7.13
N PRO A 63 2.97 -7.24 -7.90
CA PRO A 63 2.95 -7.27 -9.36
C PRO A 63 2.16 -8.46 -9.94
N ASN A 64 2.37 -9.67 -9.42
CA ASN A 64 1.67 -10.88 -9.84
C ASN A 64 0.14 -10.84 -9.63
N VAL A 65 -0.35 -10.01 -8.69
CA VAL A 65 -1.78 -9.75 -8.47
C VAL A 65 -2.24 -8.66 -9.41
N LEU A 66 -1.44 -7.61 -9.56
CA LEU A 66 -1.71 -6.48 -10.42
C LEU A 66 -1.93 -6.91 -11.89
N ASP A 67 -1.13 -7.83 -12.41
CA ASP A 67 -1.28 -8.34 -13.78
C ASP A 67 -2.63 -9.01 -14.05
N ARG A 68 -3.21 -9.62 -13.02
CA ARG A 68 -4.51 -10.30 -13.12
C ARG A 68 -5.69 -9.33 -13.18
N VAL A 69 -5.43 -8.04 -12.93
CA VAL A 69 -6.43 -6.99 -13.12
C VAL A 69 -6.74 -6.80 -14.62
N ASP A 70 -5.86 -7.25 -15.53
CA ASP A 70 -6.02 -7.11 -16.97
C ASP A 70 -6.97 -8.16 -17.60
N ALA A 71 -8.22 -8.16 -17.12
CA ALA A 71 -9.28 -9.04 -17.62
C ALA A 71 -10.43 -8.29 -18.32
N GLU A 72 -10.45 -6.94 -18.30
CA GLU A 72 -11.55 -6.13 -18.85
C GLU A 72 -11.18 -5.34 -20.13
N GLY A 73 -9.97 -5.51 -20.67
CA GLY A 73 -9.63 -5.04 -22.03
C GLY A 73 -9.35 -3.54 -22.17
N VAL A 74 -9.13 -2.80 -21.07
CA VAL A 74 -8.82 -1.36 -21.12
C VAL A 74 -7.36 -1.09 -21.48
N GLY A 75 -6.48 -2.08 -21.30
CA GLY A 75 -5.06 -1.98 -21.61
C GLY A 75 -4.28 -1.14 -20.59
N TRP A 76 -3.06 -1.57 -20.27
CA TRP A 76 -2.19 -0.85 -19.34
C TRP A 76 -1.71 0.47 -19.94
N PRO A 77 -1.73 1.58 -19.17
CA PRO A 77 -0.98 2.77 -19.52
C PRO A 77 0.51 2.43 -19.65
N THR A 78 1.20 3.14 -20.55
CA THR A 78 2.63 2.94 -20.80
C THR A 78 3.43 2.97 -19.50
N GLY A 79 4.18 1.89 -19.24
CA GLY A 79 5.02 1.76 -18.04
C GLY A 79 4.30 1.37 -16.75
N CYS A 80 2.98 1.20 -16.75
CA CYS A 80 2.22 0.76 -15.56
C CYS A 80 2.14 -0.76 -15.42
N ARG A 81 2.18 -1.49 -16.54
CA ARG A 81 2.23 -2.95 -16.56
C ARG A 81 3.45 -3.43 -15.79
N THR A 82 3.30 -4.55 -15.08
CA THR A 82 4.44 -5.11 -14.36
C THR A 82 5.50 -5.61 -15.33
N GLN A 83 6.75 -5.51 -14.89
CA GLN A 83 7.89 -6.04 -15.61
C GLN A 83 8.25 -7.42 -15.10
N ARG A 84 8.87 -8.25 -15.95
CA ARG A 84 9.30 -9.61 -15.60
C ARG A 84 10.20 -9.65 -14.34
N LEU A 85 11.03 -8.64 -14.14
CA LEU A 85 11.87 -8.51 -12.94
C LEU A 85 11.06 -8.28 -11.66
N GLU A 86 9.95 -7.54 -11.74
CA GLU A 86 9.03 -7.33 -10.61
C GLU A 86 8.26 -8.61 -10.26
N GLN A 87 7.96 -9.44 -11.26
CA GLN A 87 7.28 -10.73 -11.08
C GLN A 87 8.20 -11.79 -10.45
N LEU A 88 9.50 -11.72 -10.72
CA LEU A 88 10.52 -12.60 -10.15
C LEU A 88 10.95 -12.18 -8.73
N ALA A 89 10.56 -10.99 -8.29
CA ALA A 89 10.78 -10.59 -6.90
C ALA A 89 9.83 -11.38 -5.99
N ASP A 90 10.37 -12.33 -5.24
CA ASP A 90 9.70 -13.28 -4.32
C ASP A 90 8.80 -12.65 -3.22
N GLU A 91 8.65 -11.33 -3.18
CA GLU A 91 7.86 -10.63 -2.15
C GLU A 91 6.41 -11.11 -2.11
N ALA A 92 5.82 -11.45 -3.27
CA ALA A 92 4.45 -11.97 -3.32
C ALA A 92 4.31 -13.39 -2.72
N ALA A 93 5.38 -14.20 -2.79
CA ALA A 93 5.42 -15.56 -2.25
C ALA A 93 5.49 -15.59 -0.70
N LEU A 94 6.00 -14.50 -0.11
CA LEU A 94 6.23 -14.38 1.34
C LEU A 94 5.27 -13.41 2.04
N ALA A 95 4.52 -12.61 1.28
CA ALA A 95 3.73 -11.52 1.82
C ALA A 95 2.56 -11.93 2.71
N HIS A 96 1.79 -12.97 2.35
CA HIS A 96 0.65 -13.39 3.18
C HIS A 96 1.10 -13.86 4.57
N ARG A 97 2.21 -14.60 4.64
CA ARG A 97 2.80 -15.12 5.89
C ARG A 97 3.46 -14.04 6.74
N ARG A 98 4.00 -12.97 6.14
CA ARG A 98 4.68 -11.89 6.87
C ARG A 98 3.74 -10.79 7.36
N TYR A 99 2.54 -10.65 6.79
CA TYR A 99 1.71 -9.44 6.98
C TYR A 99 0.27 -9.65 7.46
N GLY A 100 -0.20 -10.89 7.66
CA GLY A 100 -1.47 -11.19 8.37
C GLY A 100 -2.73 -10.59 7.72
N LEU A 101 -3.89 -10.68 8.40
CA LEU A 101 -5.13 -10.04 7.96
C LEU A 101 -5.02 -8.53 8.21
N TRP A 102 -4.76 -7.79 7.12
CA TRP A 102 -4.23 -6.44 7.09
C TRP A 102 -5.06 -5.34 7.77
N THR A 103 -6.33 -5.58 8.10
CA THR A 103 -7.32 -4.56 8.48
C THR A 103 -6.86 -3.68 9.66
N ASP A 104 -6.25 -4.27 10.69
CA ASP A 104 -5.87 -3.53 11.90
C ASP A 104 -4.72 -2.55 11.66
N ARG A 105 -3.79 -2.89 10.76
CA ARG A 105 -2.67 -2.00 10.39
C ARG A 105 -3.16 -0.78 9.61
N TYR A 106 -4.23 -0.91 8.83
CA TYR A 106 -4.81 0.21 8.09
C TYR A 106 -5.41 1.27 9.01
N ASN A 107 -5.95 0.89 10.16
CA ASN A 107 -6.40 1.86 11.17
C ASN A 107 -5.24 2.76 11.63
N LEU A 108 -4.04 2.20 11.86
CA LEU A 108 -2.87 2.97 12.26
C LEU A 108 -2.30 3.82 11.11
N ILE A 109 -2.24 3.26 9.90
CA ILE A 109 -1.74 3.98 8.72
C ILE A 109 -2.65 5.18 8.41
N VAL A 110 -3.95 4.95 8.29
CA VAL A 110 -4.93 6.00 8.03
C VAL A 110 -5.04 6.95 9.21
N GLY A 111 -5.02 6.44 10.45
CA GLY A 111 -4.99 7.27 11.65
C GLY A 111 -3.83 8.26 11.64
N GLY A 112 -2.62 7.83 11.26
CA GLY A 112 -1.48 8.73 11.14
C GLY A 112 -1.61 9.77 10.01
N LEU A 113 -2.28 9.44 8.91
CA LEU A 113 -2.61 10.42 7.85
C LEU A 113 -3.66 11.43 8.31
N VAL A 114 -4.67 10.97 9.08
CA VAL A 114 -5.70 11.80 9.68
C VAL A 114 -5.09 12.75 10.73
N SER A 115 -4.21 12.25 11.60
CA SER A 115 -3.51 13.09 12.59
C SER A 115 -2.66 14.20 11.95
N ARG A 116 -2.18 13.98 10.71
CA ARG A 116 -1.44 14.97 9.93
C ARG A 116 -2.33 15.82 9.01
N ARG A 117 -3.66 15.65 9.07
CA ARG A 117 -4.64 16.35 8.23
C ARG A 117 -4.44 16.13 6.73
N LEU A 118 -3.84 15.00 6.33
CA LEU A 118 -3.70 14.63 4.91
C LEU A 118 -4.90 13.83 4.42
N VAL A 119 -5.60 13.16 5.34
CA VAL A 119 -6.82 12.40 5.05
C VAL A 119 -7.89 12.83 6.05
N THR A 120 -9.14 12.88 5.60
CA THR A 120 -10.32 13.00 6.45
C THR A 120 -11.18 11.74 6.34
N LEU A 121 -11.94 11.44 7.39
CA LEU A 121 -12.92 10.36 7.39
C LEU A 121 -14.31 10.96 7.30
N VAL A 122 -15.00 10.74 6.19
CA VAL A 122 -16.40 11.17 6.03
C VAL A 122 -17.30 10.11 6.63
N SER A 123 -18.26 10.54 7.46
CA SER A 123 -19.24 9.68 8.09
C SER A 123 -20.32 9.26 7.09
N GLY A 124 -20.54 7.95 6.98
CA GLY A 124 -21.59 7.32 6.17
C GLY A 124 -21.87 5.91 6.69
N ARG A 125 -22.34 4.99 5.83
CA ARG A 125 -22.53 3.58 6.20
C ARG A 125 -21.21 2.86 6.53
N VAL A 126 -20.10 3.36 5.99
CA VAL A 126 -18.72 2.94 6.27
C VAL A 126 -17.86 4.19 6.36
N PHE A 127 -16.86 4.22 7.25
CA PHE A 127 -15.89 5.33 7.32
C PHE A 127 -15.10 5.41 6.02
N GLU A 128 -15.29 6.51 5.28
CA GLU A 128 -14.68 6.71 3.98
C GLU A 128 -13.48 7.66 4.09
N PRO A 129 -12.25 7.16 3.83
CA PRO A 129 -11.08 8.02 3.76
C PRO A 129 -11.08 8.83 2.46
N LEU A 130 -10.99 10.15 2.59
CA LEU A 130 -10.80 11.10 1.49
C LEU A 130 -9.58 11.97 1.73
N THR A 131 -8.87 12.36 0.68
CA THR A 131 -7.80 13.35 0.80
C THR A 131 -8.34 14.73 1.13
N THR A 132 -7.64 15.45 1.99
CA THR A 132 -7.81 16.89 2.18
C THR A 132 -7.10 17.66 1.04
N ALA A 133 -7.20 18.99 1.04
CA ALA A 133 -6.41 19.82 0.11
C ALA A 133 -4.90 19.64 0.33
N GLU A 134 -4.46 19.56 1.59
CA GLU A 134 -3.07 19.32 1.97
C GLU A 134 -2.62 17.90 1.59
N GLY A 135 -3.49 16.91 1.76
CA GLY A 135 -3.25 15.54 1.32
C GLY A 135 -3.12 15.42 -0.19
N HIS A 136 -3.95 16.15 -0.93
CA HIS A 136 -3.87 16.22 -2.38
C HIS A 136 -2.54 16.84 -2.81
N ALA A 137 -2.15 17.98 -2.24
CA ALA A 137 -0.87 18.62 -2.52
C ALA A 137 0.32 17.69 -2.25
N ALA A 138 0.32 17.02 -1.09
CA ALA A 138 1.36 16.03 -0.75
C ALA A 138 1.37 14.84 -1.73
N SER A 139 0.20 14.41 -2.22
CA SER A 139 0.09 13.36 -3.25
C SER A 139 0.66 13.83 -4.60
N LEU A 140 0.49 15.11 -4.94
CA LEU A 140 1.08 15.72 -6.12
C LEU A 140 2.62 15.81 -6.03
N GLU A 141 3.16 16.03 -4.84
CA GLU A 141 4.62 15.98 -4.65
C GLU A 141 5.13 14.55 -4.78
N LEU A 142 4.46 13.59 -4.14
CA LEU A 142 4.84 12.17 -4.20
C LEU A 142 4.83 11.64 -5.63
N ARG A 143 3.75 11.87 -6.40
CA ARG A 143 3.65 11.38 -7.80
C ARG A 143 4.76 11.91 -8.72
N ASN A 144 5.31 13.09 -8.41
CA ASN A 144 6.39 13.70 -9.19
C ASN A 144 7.77 13.17 -8.80
N SER A 145 7.86 12.40 -7.71
CA SER A 145 9.10 11.73 -7.32
C SER A 145 9.28 10.40 -8.06
N SER A 146 10.53 10.09 -8.43
CA SER A 146 10.87 8.82 -9.09
C SER A 146 10.53 7.60 -8.25
N ALA A 147 10.57 7.72 -6.92
CA ALA A 147 10.27 6.62 -5.99
C ALA A 147 8.78 6.22 -5.98
N TRP A 148 7.88 7.13 -6.36
CA TRP A 148 6.43 6.96 -6.17
C TRP A 148 5.61 7.11 -7.44
N SER A 149 6.19 7.60 -8.54
CA SER A 149 5.49 7.82 -9.81
C SER A 149 4.81 6.56 -10.33
N LEU A 150 5.47 5.40 -10.26
CA LEU A 150 4.90 4.12 -10.69
C LEU A 150 3.67 3.72 -9.86
N VAL A 151 3.76 3.86 -8.54
CA VAL A 151 2.65 3.57 -7.61
C VAL A 151 1.48 4.51 -7.87
N ALA A 152 1.76 5.81 -8.07
CA ALA A 152 0.75 6.82 -8.37
C ALA A 152 0.01 6.51 -9.68
N ASN A 153 0.75 6.14 -10.74
CA ASN A 153 0.18 5.82 -12.04
C ASN A 153 -0.67 4.54 -11.99
N ARG A 154 -0.23 3.52 -11.23
CA ARG A 154 -1.02 2.29 -11.00
C ARG A 154 -2.30 2.57 -10.21
N ALA A 155 -2.24 3.40 -9.17
CA ALA A 155 -3.42 3.80 -8.41
C ALA A 155 -4.44 4.57 -9.27
N ALA A 156 -3.96 5.50 -10.11
CA ALA A 156 -4.80 6.25 -11.05
C ALA A 156 -5.42 5.33 -12.11
N TYR A 157 -4.66 4.38 -12.65
CA TYR A 157 -5.20 3.37 -13.57
C TYR A 157 -6.33 2.57 -12.91
N LEU A 158 -6.12 2.08 -11.69
CA LEU A 158 -7.14 1.33 -10.98
C LEU A 158 -8.38 2.16 -10.68
N SER A 159 -8.27 3.45 -10.36
CA SER A 159 -9.45 4.28 -10.09
C SER A 159 -10.22 4.66 -11.36
N GLN A 160 -9.54 4.85 -12.50
CA GLN A 160 -10.15 5.29 -13.75
C GLN A 160 -10.67 4.16 -14.63
N ALA A 161 -9.86 3.10 -14.78
CA ALA A 161 -10.10 2.04 -15.77
C ALA A 161 -10.85 0.84 -15.20
N MET A 162 -10.71 0.60 -13.89
CA MET A 162 -11.08 -0.68 -13.28
C MET A 162 -12.03 -0.40 -12.13
N ASN A 163 -13.34 -0.36 -12.43
CA ASN A 163 -14.39 -0.20 -11.41
C ASN A 163 -14.53 -1.47 -10.55
N LEU A 164 -13.44 -1.90 -9.91
CA LEU A 164 -13.39 -3.16 -9.19
C LEU A 164 -14.18 -3.03 -7.89
N SER A 165 -15.23 -3.84 -7.78
CA SER A 165 -15.90 -4.08 -6.52
C SER A 165 -14.98 -4.82 -5.55
N ALA A 166 -15.35 -4.86 -4.26
CA ALA A 166 -14.58 -5.61 -3.27
C ALA A 166 -14.56 -7.11 -3.60
N GLU A 167 -15.67 -7.63 -4.13
CA GLU A 167 -15.84 -9.02 -4.56
C GLU A 167 -14.90 -9.34 -5.72
N ARG A 168 -14.82 -8.44 -6.72
CA ARG A 168 -13.93 -8.62 -7.86
C ARG A 168 -12.46 -8.58 -7.44
N LEU A 169 -12.10 -7.69 -6.51
CA LEU A 169 -10.77 -7.67 -5.92
C LEU A 169 -10.46 -9.01 -5.22
N ASP A 170 -11.42 -9.59 -4.49
CA ASP A 170 -11.23 -10.90 -3.83
C ASP A 170 -11.03 -12.05 -4.82
N GLU A 171 -11.74 -12.03 -5.95
CA GLU A 171 -11.56 -13.00 -7.05
C GLU A 171 -10.18 -12.90 -7.72
N ILE A 172 -9.62 -11.70 -7.80
CA ILE A 172 -8.28 -11.46 -8.35
C ILE A 172 -7.20 -11.88 -7.34
N ILE A 173 -7.39 -11.53 -6.07
CA ILE A 173 -6.41 -11.75 -5.00
C ILE A 173 -6.30 -13.24 -4.62
N ARG A 174 -7.43 -13.95 -4.48
CA ARG A 174 -7.43 -15.31 -3.91
C ARG A 174 -6.64 -16.33 -4.73
N PRO A 175 -6.74 -16.39 -6.08
CA PRO A 175 -5.92 -17.29 -6.88
C PRO A 175 -4.42 -16.97 -6.77
N ALA A 176 -4.05 -15.69 -6.78
CA ALA A 176 -2.66 -15.27 -6.63
C ALA A 176 -2.06 -15.72 -5.28
N LEU A 177 -2.84 -15.65 -4.20
CA LEU A 177 -2.45 -16.17 -2.89
C LEU A 177 -2.25 -17.70 -2.89
N ARG A 178 -3.12 -18.45 -3.57
CA ARG A 178 -3.03 -19.91 -3.63
C ARG A 178 -1.80 -20.39 -4.42
N GLU A 179 -1.48 -19.71 -5.51
CA GLU A 179 -0.30 -20.05 -6.33
C GLU A 179 1.00 -19.75 -5.59
N THR A 180 1.04 -18.65 -4.83
CA THR A 180 2.11 -18.35 -3.88
C THR A 180 2.34 -19.50 -2.89
N ASP A 181 1.27 -20.09 -2.34
CA ASP A 181 1.39 -21.19 -1.37
C ASP A 181 1.90 -22.51 -1.99
N GLN A 182 1.87 -22.64 -3.32
CA GLN A 182 2.26 -23.84 -4.07
C GLN A 182 3.68 -23.80 -4.64
N LEU A 183 4.41 -22.68 -4.54
CA LEU A 183 5.79 -22.57 -5.04
C LEU A 183 6.74 -23.52 -4.28
N PRO A 184 7.61 -24.28 -4.99
CA PRO A 184 8.57 -25.18 -4.35
C PRO A 184 9.48 -24.45 -3.37
N ARG A 185 9.73 -25.06 -2.21
CA ARG A 185 10.50 -24.48 -1.08
C ARG A 185 12.01 -24.41 -1.31
N GLU A 186 12.46 -24.35 -2.56
CA GLU A 186 13.87 -24.55 -2.92
C GLU A 186 14.50 -23.28 -3.48
N LEU A 187 14.48 -22.20 -2.71
CA LEU A 187 15.40 -21.07 -2.84
C LEU A 187 15.61 -20.48 -1.42
N GLY A 188 16.48 -21.13 -0.65
CA GLY A 188 16.99 -20.68 0.64
C GLY A 188 18.50 -20.63 0.61
#